data_AF-A0A2D6C2P5-F1
#
_entry.id   AF-A0A2D6C2P5-F1
#
_cell.length_a   1.000
_cell.length_b   1.000
_cell.length_c   1.000
_cell.angle_alpha   90.00
_cell.angle_beta   90.00
_cell.angle_gamma   90.00
#
_symmetry.space_group_name_H-M   'P 1'
#
loop_
_entity.id
_entity.type
_entity.pdbx_description
1 polymer ?
#
loop_
_entity_poly.entity_id
_entity_poly.type
_entity_poly.pdbx_seq_one_letter_code
_entity_poly.pdbx_strand_id
1 'polypeptide(L)'
;MFAVLDRWMERGAAAIALLGGLGLILAISVTCLSVVLKLVRRSLDAALGRYFETVPWGGIRPVLGEEELVSFAVGFALFAALPWVMLKRGHIRIDLLEPWFGGRLNRWLDLIGDLALTVIAYLIMTQQWYLIFKKARRSQDPLLDLIFAGDWATVLGRVRVRDESQILGLKLWPLHIVAEVCVILFFITAVYCCLRSARALLRPSAGGGNGTGTGEGGHA
;
A
#
# COMPACT_ATOMS: atom_id res chain seq x y z
N MET A 1 0.65 -20.71 20.66
CA MET A 1 1.59 -19.91 19.84
C MET A 1 0.91 -19.25 18.63
N PHE A 2 0.20 -20.00 17.76
CA PHE A 2 -0.45 -19.41 16.56
C PHE A 2 -1.53 -18.37 16.85
N ALA A 3 -2.38 -18.58 17.86
CA ALA A 3 -3.39 -17.60 18.23
C ALA A 3 -2.79 -16.25 18.71
N VAL A 4 -1.55 -16.26 19.22
CA VAL A 4 -0.84 -15.02 19.58
C VAL A 4 -0.33 -14.35 18.31
N LEU A 5 0.25 -15.12 17.39
CA LEU A 5 0.76 -14.62 16.11
C LEU A 5 -0.34 -14.02 15.23
N ASP A 6 -1.51 -14.68 15.14
CA ASP A 6 -2.68 -14.18 14.44
C ASP A 6 -3.11 -12.81 14.98
N ARG A 7 -3.19 -12.65 16.30
CA ARG A 7 -3.57 -11.38 16.93
C ARG A 7 -2.55 -10.26 16.66
N TRP A 8 -1.26 -10.56 16.67
CA TRP A 8 -0.22 -9.58 16.37
C TRP A 8 -0.26 -9.15 14.90
N MET A 9 -0.41 -10.11 13.98
CA MET A 9 -0.52 -9.83 12.54
C MET A 9 -1.80 -9.06 12.22
N GLU A 10 -2.93 -9.43 12.82
CA GLU A 10 -4.20 -8.74 12.63
C GLU A 10 -4.13 -7.30 13.15
N ARG A 11 -3.60 -7.07 14.36
CA ARG A 11 -3.44 -5.71 14.90
C ARG A 11 -2.46 -4.88 14.08
N GLY A 12 -1.34 -5.45 13.66
CA GLY A 12 -0.35 -4.75 12.84
C GLY A 12 -0.91 -4.36 11.47
N ALA A 13 -1.56 -5.31 10.79
CA ALA A 13 -2.21 -5.06 9.50
C ALA A 13 -3.38 -4.08 9.62
N ALA A 14 -4.19 -4.16 10.69
CA ALA A 14 -5.27 -3.21 10.94
C ALA A 14 -4.73 -1.80 11.18
N ALA A 15 -3.69 -1.66 12.01
CA ALA A 15 -3.10 -0.37 12.34
C ALA A 15 -2.55 0.31 11.08
N ILE A 16 -1.83 -0.43 10.23
CA ILE A 16 -1.27 0.14 9.01
C ILE A 16 -2.37 0.47 7.98
N ALA A 17 -3.41 -0.36 7.88
CA ALA A 17 -4.55 -0.07 7.01
C ALA A 17 -5.31 1.17 7.46
N LEU A 18 -5.47 1.39 8.76
CA LEU A 18 -6.06 2.61 9.32
C LEU A 18 -5.20 3.84 9.03
N LEU A 19 -3.88 3.73 9.16
CA LEU A 19 -2.95 4.80 8.78
C LEU A 19 -3.04 5.12 7.28
N GLY A 20 -3.13 4.10 6.43
CA GLY A 20 -3.38 4.25 4.99
C GLY A 20 -4.71 4.94 4.70
N GLY A 21 -5.79 4.52 5.38
CA GLY A 21 -7.11 5.14 5.26
C GLY A 21 -7.13 6.61 5.69
N LEU A 22 -6.39 6.96 6.75
CA LEU A 22 -6.20 8.36 7.15
C LEU A 22 -5.49 9.16 6.05
N GLY A 23 -4.48 8.57 5.40
CA GLY A 23 -3.83 9.16 4.22
C GLY A 23 -4.80 9.42 3.07
N LEU A 24 -5.75 8.50 2.82
CA LEU A 24 -6.78 8.66 1.81
C LEU A 24 -7.77 9.79 2.16
N ILE A 25 -8.19 9.89 3.42
CA ILE A 25 -9.06 10.98 3.90
C ILE A 25 -8.36 12.33 3.71
N LEU A 26 -7.06 12.40 4.02
CA LEU A 26 -6.26 13.61 3.82
C LEU A 26 -6.18 13.96 2.32
N ALA A 27 -5.92 12.98 1.45
CA ALA A 27 -5.90 13.19 0.01
C ALA A 27 -7.23 13.74 -0.52
N ILE A 28 -8.35 13.12 -0.12
CA ILE A 28 -9.70 13.57 -0.49
C ILE A 28 -9.93 15.00 0.00
N SER A 29 -9.56 15.30 1.25
CA SER A 29 -9.72 16.63 1.85
C SER A 29 -8.96 17.70 1.06
N VAL A 30 -7.70 17.42 0.69
CA VAL A 30 -6.88 18.33 -0.12
C VAL A 30 -7.47 18.53 -1.51
N THR A 31 -7.94 17.46 -2.17
CA THR A 31 -8.58 17.55 -3.49
C THR A 31 -9.86 18.36 -3.43
N CYS A 32 -10.73 18.10 -2.46
CA CYS A 32 -11.97 18.87 -2.26
C CYS A 32 -11.67 20.36 -2.01
N LEU A 33 -10.70 20.66 -1.13
CA LEU A 33 -10.29 22.04 -0.87
C LEU A 33 -9.78 22.74 -2.15
N SER A 34 -8.98 22.05 -2.95
CA SER A 34 -8.41 22.59 -4.17
C SER A 34 -9.47 22.83 -5.25
N VAL A 35 -10.45 21.92 -5.40
CA VAL A 35 -11.61 22.10 -6.30
C VAL A 35 -12.46 23.29 -5.87
N VAL A 36 -12.72 23.45 -4.57
CA VAL A 36 -13.48 24.60 -4.03
C VAL A 36 -12.76 25.91 -4.32
N LEU A 37 -11.44 25.99 -4.06
CA LEU A 37 -10.65 27.19 -4.33
C LEU A 37 -10.65 27.56 -5.82
N LYS A 38 -10.50 26.57 -6.71
CA LYS A 38 -10.58 26.79 -8.17
C LYS A 38 -11.96 27.27 -8.61
N LEU A 39 -13.03 26.69 -8.05
CA LEU A 39 -14.41 27.07 -8.37
C LEU A 39 -14.72 28.49 -7.91
N VAL A 40 -14.34 28.84 -6.68
CA VAL A 40 -14.49 30.20 -6.12
C VAL A 40 -13.72 31.22 -6.95
N ARG A 41 -12.50 30.89 -7.40
CA ARG A 41 -11.73 31.76 -8.28
C ARG A 41 -12.46 31.98 -9.61
N ARG A 42 -12.89 30.91 -10.27
CA ARG A 42 -13.58 30.99 -11.56
C ARG A 42 -14.90 31.79 -11.47
N SER A 43 -15.63 31.67 -10.36
CA SER A 43 -16.88 32.43 -10.16
C SER A 43 -16.60 33.91 -9.87
N LEU A 44 -15.56 34.23 -9.10
CA LEU A 44 -15.11 35.61 -8.86
C LEU A 44 -14.63 36.29 -10.14
N ASP A 45 -13.81 35.62 -10.95
CA ASP A 45 -13.33 36.14 -12.25
C ASP A 45 -14.50 36.38 -13.21
N ALA A 46 -15.50 35.50 -13.23
CA ALA A 46 -16.70 35.67 -14.07
C ALA A 46 -17.59 36.84 -13.61
N ALA A 47 -17.69 37.09 -12.29
CA ALA A 47 -18.53 38.14 -11.73
C ALA A 47 -17.85 39.52 -11.70
N LEU A 48 -16.54 39.57 -11.46
CA LEU A 48 -15.79 40.79 -11.13
C LEU A 48 -14.54 41.01 -12.00
N GLY A 49 -14.41 40.26 -13.11
CA GLY A 49 -13.20 40.17 -13.94
C GLY A 49 -12.59 41.48 -14.48
N ARG A 50 -13.30 42.62 -14.38
CA ARG A 50 -12.75 43.95 -14.71
C ARG A 50 -12.08 44.68 -13.53
N TYR A 51 -12.42 44.34 -12.28
CA TYR A 51 -11.84 44.99 -11.09
C TYR A 51 -10.63 44.23 -10.54
N PHE A 52 -10.58 42.91 -10.70
CA PHE A 52 -9.54 42.06 -10.12
C PHE A 52 -8.22 42.00 -10.92
N GLU A 53 -8.19 42.42 -12.20
CA GLU A 53 -6.94 42.51 -12.98
C GLU A 53 -5.92 43.48 -12.37
N THR A 54 -6.36 44.44 -11.55
CA THR A 54 -5.50 45.49 -10.99
C THR A 54 -4.95 45.19 -9.60
N VAL A 55 -5.38 44.11 -8.94
CA VAL A 55 -4.96 43.81 -7.56
C VAL A 55 -3.82 42.78 -7.58
N PRO A 56 -2.58 43.16 -7.22
CA PRO A 56 -1.43 42.24 -7.19
C PRO A 56 -1.56 41.14 -6.13
N TRP A 57 -2.57 41.26 -5.25
CA TRP A 57 -2.89 40.38 -4.12
C TRP A 57 -4.12 39.49 -4.39
N GLY A 58 -4.39 39.13 -5.65
CA GLY A 58 -5.32 38.03 -6.00
C GLY A 58 -4.75 36.67 -5.55
N GLY A 59 -4.56 36.48 -4.24
CA GLY A 59 -3.83 35.38 -3.60
C GLY A 59 -4.46 33.99 -3.74
N ILE A 60 -5.51 33.85 -4.55
CA ILE A 60 -6.09 32.55 -4.91
C ILE A 60 -5.38 32.09 -6.18
N ARG A 61 -4.16 31.56 -6.02
CA ARG A 61 -3.48 30.83 -7.10
C ARG A 61 -3.92 29.37 -7.03
N PRO A 62 -4.12 28.69 -8.18
CA PRO A 62 -4.32 27.24 -8.18
C PRO A 62 -3.20 26.57 -7.38
N VAL A 63 -3.52 25.58 -6.56
CA VAL A 63 -2.51 24.83 -5.81
C VAL A 63 -1.67 24.04 -6.81
N LEU A 64 -0.45 24.50 -7.11
CA LEU A 64 0.46 23.75 -7.97
C LEU A 64 0.92 22.49 -7.22
N GLY A 65 0.81 21.33 -7.88
CA GLY A 65 1.33 20.04 -7.41
C GLY A 65 0.41 19.25 -6.48
N GLU A 66 -0.89 19.58 -6.45
CA GLU A 66 -1.90 18.73 -5.79
C GLU A 66 -1.90 17.29 -6.35
N GLU A 67 -1.68 17.13 -7.66
CA GLU A 67 -1.65 15.84 -8.35
C GLU A 67 -0.51 14.94 -7.85
N GLU A 68 0.66 15.52 -7.56
CA GLU A 68 1.80 14.78 -7.00
C GLU A 68 1.48 14.28 -5.59
N LEU A 69 0.93 15.16 -4.74
CA LEU A 69 0.58 14.83 -3.36
C LEU A 69 -0.51 13.75 -3.30
N VAL A 70 -1.55 13.87 -4.14
CA VAL A 70 -2.62 12.88 -4.23
C VAL A 70 -2.10 11.54 -4.73
N SER A 71 -1.24 11.53 -5.75
CA SER A 71 -0.63 10.30 -6.27
C SER A 71 0.16 9.55 -5.20
N PHE A 72 0.97 10.28 -4.40
CA PHE A 72 1.71 9.69 -3.29
C PHE A 72 0.81 9.19 -2.17
N ALA A 73 -0.22 9.96 -1.80
CA ALA A 73 -1.15 9.58 -0.74
C ALA A 73 -1.98 8.34 -1.11
N VAL A 74 -2.46 8.26 -2.36
CA VAL A 74 -3.17 7.08 -2.88
C VAL A 74 -2.24 5.87 -2.93
N GLY A 75 -1.01 6.03 -3.42
CA GLY A 75 -0.01 4.96 -3.43
C GLY A 75 0.27 4.44 -2.01
N PHE A 76 0.49 5.33 -1.05
CA PHE A 76 0.66 4.97 0.35
C PHE A 76 -0.56 4.21 0.91
N ALA A 77 -1.77 4.71 0.65
CA ALA A 77 -2.99 4.07 1.11
C ALA A 77 -3.16 2.65 0.57
N LEU A 78 -2.84 2.42 -0.71
CA LEU A 78 -2.86 1.09 -1.33
C LEU A 78 -1.88 0.15 -0.64
N PHE A 79 -0.59 0.52 -0.55
CA PHE A 79 0.43 -0.35 0.06
C PHE A 79 0.17 -0.61 1.55
N ALA A 80 -0.42 0.35 2.27
CA ALA A 80 -0.78 0.20 3.67
C ALA A 80 -2.01 -0.70 3.87
N ALA A 81 -2.95 -0.74 2.93
CA ALA A 81 -4.15 -1.59 2.99
C ALA A 81 -3.90 -3.04 2.53
N LEU A 82 -2.93 -3.27 1.65
CA LEU A 82 -2.63 -4.59 1.08
C LEU A 82 -2.43 -5.72 2.12
N PRO A 83 -1.65 -5.54 3.21
CA PRO A 83 -1.49 -6.58 4.23
C PRO A 83 -2.83 -7.00 4.85
N TRP A 84 -3.70 -6.04 5.15
CA TRP A 84 -5.00 -6.31 5.74
C TRP A 84 -5.92 -7.08 4.80
N VAL A 85 -5.99 -6.66 3.53
CA VAL A 85 -6.78 -7.34 2.49
C VAL A 85 -6.30 -8.78 2.31
N MET A 86 -4.99 -9.00 2.32
CA MET A 86 -4.43 -10.34 2.16
C MET A 86 -4.73 -11.24 3.37
N LEU A 87 -4.67 -10.70 4.59
CA LEU A 87 -5.00 -11.44 5.82
C LEU A 87 -6.48 -11.87 5.87
N LYS A 88 -7.40 -10.99 5.45
CA LYS A 88 -8.84 -11.27 5.40
C LYS A 88 -9.25 -12.09 4.18
N ARG A 89 -8.30 -12.46 3.30
CA ARG A 89 -8.56 -13.10 2.01
C ARG A 89 -9.59 -12.34 1.18
N GLY A 90 -9.43 -11.02 1.11
CA GLY A 90 -10.22 -10.13 0.26
C GLY A 90 -9.82 -10.17 -1.22
N HIS A 91 -8.86 -11.03 -1.61
CA HIS A 91 -8.66 -11.37 -3.02
C HIS A 91 -9.84 -12.20 -3.52
N ILE A 92 -10.14 -12.14 -4.83
CA ILE A 92 -11.25 -12.86 -5.44
C ILE A 92 -11.08 -14.35 -5.12
N ARG A 93 -11.83 -14.85 -4.14
CA ARG A 93 -11.85 -16.28 -3.86
C ARG A 93 -12.48 -16.96 -5.04
N ILE A 94 -11.84 -18.04 -5.48
CA ILE A 94 -12.38 -18.93 -6.49
C ILE A 94 -13.50 -19.82 -5.86
N ASP A 95 -13.98 -19.47 -4.67
CA ASP A 95 -15.19 -20.03 -4.03
C ASP A 95 -16.45 -19.86 -4.92
N LEU A 96 -16.44 -18.97 -5.93
CA LEU A 96 -17.53 -18.90 -6.91
C LEU A 96 -17.71 -20.20 -7.71
N LEU A 97 -16.66 -21.04 -7.80
CA LEU A 97 -16.69 -22.35 -8.46
C LEU A 97 -16.81 -23.51 -7.46
N GLU A 98 -17.03 -23.22 -6.17
CA GLU A 98 -17.17 -24.22 -5.09
C GLU A 98 -18.31 -25.24 -5.32
N PRO A 99 -19.46 -24.90 -5.97
CA PRO A 99 -20.46 -25.91 -6.29
C PRO A 99 -20.00 -26.92 -7.35
N TRP A 100 -18.98 -26.59 -8.16
CA TRP A 100 -18.47 -27.41 -9.26
C TRP A 100 -17.19 -28.17 -8.90
N PHE A 101 -16.42 -27.68 -7.95
CA PHE A 101 -15.15 -28.27 -7.55
C PHE A 101 -15.16 -28.69 -6.07
N GLY A 102 -14.95 -29.98 -5.81
CA GLY A 102 -14.93 -30.51 -4.45
C GLY A 102 -13.89 -29.84 -3.54
N GLY A 103 -14.10 -29.91 -2.22
CA GLY A 103 -13.34 -29.13 -1.22
C GLY A 103 -11.81 -29.34 -1.17
N ARG A 104 -11.26 -30.36 -1.85
CA ARG A 104 -9.81 -30.51 -2.02
C ARG A 104 -9.25 -29.54 -3.06
N LEU A 105 -9.93 -29.36 -4.19
CA LEU A 105 -9.46 -28.45 -5.23
C LEU A 105 -9.54 -26.99 -4.75
N ASN A 106 -10.57 -26.65 -3.98
CA ASN A 106 -10.70 -25.31 -3.41
C ASN A 106 -9.48 -24.94 -2.53
N ARG A 107 -9.00 -25.87 -1.70
CA ARG A 107 -7.77 -25.66 -0.90
C ARG A 107 -6.50 -25.49 -1.74
N TRP A 108 -6.43 -26.15 -2.90
CA TRP A 108 -5.32 -25.98 -3.83
C TRP A 108 -5.36 -24.62 -4.51
N LEU A 109 -6.55 -24.17 -4.93
CA LEU A 109 -6.76 -22.85 -5.53
C LEU A 109 -6.42 -21.73 -4.55
N ASP A 110 -6.82 -21.87 -3.29
CA ASP A 110 -6.41 -20.98 -2.19
C ASP A 110 -4.88 -20.90 -2.05
N LEU A 111 -4.19 -22.03 -2.06
CA LEU A 111 -2.72 -22.06 -1.95
C LEU A 111 -2.07 -21.38 -3.16
N ILE A 112 -2.57 -21.62 -4.37
CA ILE A 112 -2.06 -20.99 -5.59
C ILE A 112 -2.24 -19.47 -5.52
N GLY A 113 -3.40 -18.98 -5.07
CA GLY A 113 -3.66 -17.56 -4.87
C GLY A 113 -2.70 -16.92 -3.88
N ASP A 114 -2.53 -17.54 -2.71
CA ASP A 114 -1.60 -17.06 -1.68
C ASP A 114 -0.14 -17.11 -2.15
N LEU A 115 0.25 -18.15 -2.90
CA LEU A 115 1.59 -18.27 -3.48
C LEU A 115 1.84 -17.19 -4.53
N ALA A 116 0.89 -16.97 -5.44
CA ALA A 116 1.00 -15.94 -6.48
C ALA A 116 1.17 -14.55 -5.86
N LEU A 117 0.36 -14.21 -4.85
CA LEU A 117 0.48 -12.95 -4.13
C LEU A 117 1.81 -12.85 -3.37
N THR A 118 2.32 -13.96 -2.80
CA THR A 118 3.65 -13.99 -2.16
C THR A 118 4.77 -13.71 -3.16
N VAL A 119 4.68 -14.27 -4.37
CA VAL A 119 5.63 -14.00 -5.46
C VAL A 119 5.57 -12.54 -5.88
N ILE A 120 4.36 -11.98 -6.06
CA ILE A 120 4.19 -10.56 -6.40
C ILE A 120 4.79 -9.66 -5.30
N ALA A 121 4.50 -9.96 -4.03
CA ALA A 121 5.06 -9.22 -2.90
C ALA A 121 6.59 -9.26 -2.89
N TYR A 122 7.18 -10.43 -3.15
CA TYR A 122 8.64 -10.59 -3.28
C TYR A 122 9.22 -9.77 -4.44
N LEU A 123 8.58 -9.76 -5.60
CA LEU A 123 9.02 -8.96 -6.76
C LEU A 123 8.96 -7.46 -6.48
N ILE A 124 7.88 -6.99 -5.84
CA ILE A 124 7.75 -5.57 -5.45
C ILE A 124 8.85 -5.19 -4.44
N MET A 125 9.08 -6.03 -3.43
CA MET A 125 10.10 -5.82 -2.40
C MET A 125 11.50 -5.74 -3.03
N THR A 126 11.86 -6.72 -3.87
CA THR A 126 13.18 -6.74 -4.53
C THR A 126 13.38 -5.55 -5.47
N GLN A 127 12.32 -5.11 -6.17
CA GLN A 127 12.40 -3.95 -7.04
C GLN A 127 12.55 -2.63 -6.24
N GLN A 128 11.81 -2.45 -5.15
CA GLN A 128 11.94 -1.27 -4.29
C GLN A 128 13.32 -1.21 -3.63
N TRP A 129 13.79 -2.34 -3.09
CA TRP A 129 15.14 -2.47 -2.55
C TRP A 129 16.19 -2.05 -3.58
N TYR A 130 16.11 -2.58 -4.80
CA TYR A 130 17.03 -2.21 -5.87
C TYR A 130 17.00 -0.71 -6.19
N LEU A 131 15.82 -0.07 -6.22
CA LEU A 131 15.70 1.37 -6.49
C LEU A 131 16.37 2.23 -5.41
N ILE A 132 16.27 1.84 -4.14
CA ILE A 132 16.91 2.54 -3.02
C ILE A 132 18.43 2.44 -3.13
N PHE A 133 18.97 1.25 -3.42
CA PHE A 133 20.41 0.99 -3.46
C PHE A 133 21.09 1.30 -4.80
N LYS A 134 20.32 1.52 -5.87
CA LYS A 134 20.89 1.85 -7.19
C LYS A 134 21.81 3.08 -7.09
N LYS A 135 22.95 3.04 -7.78
CA LYS A 135 23.91 4.15 -7.79
C LYS A 135 23.26 5.42 -8.35
N ALA A 136 23.36 6.55 -7.63
CA ALA A 136 22.94 7.86 -8.15
C ALA A 136 23.78 8.21 -9.39
N ARG A 137 23.14 8.84 -10.38
CA ARG A 137 23.67 8.97 -11.75
C ARG A 137 24.78 10.03 -11.89
N ARG A 138 25.87 9.94 -11.10
CA ARG A 138 27.17 10.56 -11.37
C ARG A 138 28.23 9.90 -10.47
N SER A 139 29.44 9.70 -11.00
CA SER A 139 30.56 8.93 -10.44
C SER A 139 30.86 9.14 -8.93
N GLN A 140 30.30 8.29 -8.06
CA GLN A 140 30.69 8.19 -6.64
C GLN A 140 30.63 6.74 -6.14
N ASP A 141 31.49 6.38 -5.20
CA ASP A 141 31.66 5.02 -4.64
C ASP A 141 30.35 4.43 -4.10
N PRO A 142 30.19 3.08 -4.13
CA PRO A 142 28.95 2.42 -3.71
C PRO A 142 28.57 2.81 -2.28
N LEU A 143 27.26 2.95 -2.03
CA LEU A 143 26.73 3.43 -0.74
C LEU A 143 27.13 2.49 0.43
N LEU A 144 27.34 1.21 0.14
CA LEU A 144 27.85 0.22 1.08
C LEU A 144 29.27 0.53 1.57
N ASP A 145 30.16 1.01 0.70
CA ASP A 145 31.53 1.38 1.09
C ASP A 145 31.54 2.54 2.09
N LEU A 146 30.66 3.52 1.90
CA LEU A 146 30.56 4.65 2.82
C LEU A 146 29.96 4.26 4.18
N ILE A 147 29.03 3.30 4.21
CA ILE A 147 28.49 2.77 5.46
C ILE A 147 29.59 1.99 6.21
N PHE A 148 30.37 1.15 5.51
CA PHE A 148 31.50 0.44 6.12
C PHE A 148 32.65 1.36 6.52
N ALA A 149 32.85 2.48 5.80
CA ALA A 149 33.80 3.52 6.17
C ALA A 149 33.36 4.40 7.35
N GLY A 150 32.10 4.27 7.82
CA GLY A 150 31.59 4.99 8.99
C GLY A 150 31.31 6.49 8.77
N ASP A 151 31.35 6.98 7.53
CA ASP A 151 31.07 8.38 7.21
C ASP A 151 29.56 8.63 7.06
N TRP A 152 28.88 8.63 8.21
CA TRP A 152 27.44 8.83 8.32
C TRP A 152 26.98 10.20 7.78
N ALA A 153 27.85 11.22 7.80
CA ALA A 153 27.51 12.57 7.32
C ALA A 153 27.32 12.59 5.80
N THR A 154 28.23 11.95 5.06
CA THR A 154 28.13 11.83 3.61
C THR A 154 26.99 10.89 3.20
N VAL A 155 26.75 9.82 3.96
CA VAL A 155 25.61 8.90 3.73
C VAL A 155 24.28 9.63 3.90
N LEU A 156 24.07 10.32 5.03
CA LEU A 156 22.85 11.10 5.28
C LEU A 156 22.67 12.25 4.28
N GLY A 157 23.77 12.90 3.87
CA GLY A 157 23.76 13.93 2.83
C GLY A 157 23.28 13.41 1.47
N ARG A 158 23.80 12.26 1.03
CA ARG A 158 23.41 11.64 -0.27
C ARG A 158 21.97 11.16 -0.29
N VAL A 159 21.56 10.56 0.82
CA VAL A 159 20.20 10.09 1.02
C VAL A 159 19.19 11.24 0.98
N ARG A 160 19.58 12.42 1.50
CA ARG A 160 18.74 13.63 1.53
C ARG A 160 18.65 14.39 0.20
N VAL A 161 19.59 14.18 -0.73
CA VAL A 161 19.65 14.86 -2.04
C VAL A 161 18.95 14.06 -3.15
N ARG A 162 18.46 12.86 -2.85
CA ARG A 162 17.90 11.94 -3.85
C ARG A 162 16.43 12.26 -4.15
N ASP A 163 16.18 12.57 -5.44
CA ASP A 163 14.92 12.82 -6.14
C ASP A 163 13.99 13.86 -5.48
N GLU A 164 13.77 14.98 -6.17
CA GLU A 164 12.79 16.00 -5.80
C GLU A 164 11.56 15.88 -6.71
N SER A 165 10.37 16.11 -6.14
CA SER A 165 9.14 16.13 -6.93
C SER A 165 9.15 17.30 -7.91
N GLN A 166 8.57 17.11 -9.09
CA GLN A 166 8.80 18.02 -10.22
C GLN A 166 8.13 19.38 -10.00
N ILE A 167 7.01 19.39 -9.28
CA ILE A 167 6.20 20.59 -9.07
C ILE A 167 6.33 21.08 -7.62
N LEU A 168 6.25 20.17 -6.64
CA LEU A 168 6.31 20.55 -5.23
C LEU A 168 7.75 20.70 -4.69
N GLY A 169 8.76 20.18 -5.39
CA GLY A 169 10.14 20.14 -4.88
C GLY A 169 10.29 19.32 -3.60
N LEU A 170 9.34 18.43 -3.30
CA LEU A 170 9.40 17.57 -2.11
C LEU A 170 10.49 16.53 -2.30
N LYS A 171 11.38 16.39 -1.31
CA LYS A 171 12.36 15.30 -1.27
C LYS A 171 11.62 13.97 -1.06
N LEU A 172 11.77 13.03 -2.00
CA LEU A 172 11.00 11.77 -1.99
C LEU A 172 11.56 10.69 -1.05
N TRP A 173 12.80 10.84 -0.57
CA TRP A 173 13.44 9.80 0.25
C TRP A 173 12.61 9.31 1.46
N PRO A 174 11.96 10.17 2.28
CA PRO A 174 11.13 9.70 3.39
C PRO A 174 9.99 8.79 2.92
N LEU A 175 9.40 9.11 1.76
CA LEU A 175 8.29 8.36 1.19
C LEU A 175 8.74 6.96 0.76
N HIS A 176 9.95 6.83 0.21
CA HIS A 176 10.54 5.53 -0.15
C HIS A 176 10.80 4.65 1.07
N ILE A 177 11.26 5.20 2.20
CA ILE A 177 11.42 4.42 3.44
C ILE A 177 10.06 3.91 3.92
N VAL A 178 9.07 4.79 3.96
CA VAL A 178 7.72 4.42 4.40
C VAL A 178 7.14 3.33 3.48
N ALA A 179 7.31 3.47 2.17
CA ALA A 179 6.89 2.45 1.20
C ALA A 179 7.59 1.11 1.43
N GLU A 180 8.90 1.10 1.66
CA GLU A 180 9.67 -0.11 1.93
C GLU A 180 9.15 -0.83 3.19
N VAL A 181 8.89 -0.08 4.27
CA VAL A 181 8.31 -0.65 5.51
C VAL A 181 6.94 -1.29 5.24
N CYS A 182 6.07 -0.63 4.48
CA CYS A 182 4.76 -1.17 4.10
C CYS A 182 4.91 -2.46 3.26
N VAL A 183 5.84 -2.49 2.31
CA VAL A 183 6.08 -3.63 1.43
C VAL A 183 6.68 -4.82 2.19
N ILE A 184 7.60 -4.58 3.12
CA ILE A 184 8.14 -5.63 4.00
C ILE A 184 7.02 -6.26 4.84
N LEU A 185 6.15 -5.44 5.42
CA LEU A 185 5.00 -5.93 6.18
C LEU A 185 4.05 -6.73 5.29
N PHE A 186 3.77 -6.25 4.08
CA PHE A 186 2.97 -6.98 3.10
C PHE A 186 3.57 -8.35 2.75
N PHE A 187 4.89 -8.40 2.51
CA PHE A 187 5.59 -9.65 2.23
C PHE A 187 5.53 -10.63 3.42
N ILE A 188 5.73 -10.15 4.65
CA ILE A 188 5.60 -10.98 5.86
C ILE A 188 4.18 -11.55 5.99
N THR A 189 3.15 -10.74 5.77
CA THR A 189 1.76 -11.20 5.78
C THR A 189 1.50 -12.21 4.67
N ALA A 190 2.06 -12.01 3.48
CA ALA A 190 1.90 -12.92 2.36
C ALA A 190 2.49 -14.31 2.65
N VAL A 191 3.73 -14.35 3.15
CA VAL A 191 4.39 -15.58 3.58
C VAL A 191 3.58 -16.28 4.67
N TYR A 192 3.04 -15.52 5.63
CA TYR A 192 2.17 -16.09 6.66
C TYR A 192 0.92 -16.75 6.10
N CYS A 193 0.20 -16.08 5.18
CA CYS A 193 -0.97 -16.64 4.53
C CYS A 193 -0.63 -17.92 3.74
N CYS A 194 0.47 -17.90 2.97
CA CYS A 194 0.95 -19.07 2.25
C CYS A 194 1.26 -20.25 3.18
N LEU A 195 1.92 -20.02 4.31
CA LEU A 195 2.19 -21.05 5.33
C LEU A 195 0.91 -21.58 5.98
N ARG A 196 -0.07 -20.71 6.24
CA ARG A 196 -1.38 -21.08 6.78
C ARG A 196 -2.14 -21.99 5.81
N SER A 197 -2.14 -21.66 4.52
CA SER A 197 -2.81 -22.44 3.47
C SER A 197 -2.12 -23.77 3.19
N ALA A 198 -0.79 -23.79 3.14
CA ALA A 198 -0.02 -25.02 2.97
C ALA A 198 -0.30 -26.03 4.11
N ARG A 199 -0.43 -25.55 5.34
CA ARG A 199 -0.79 -26.41 6.49
C ARG A 199 -2.23 -26.93 6.44
N ALA A 200 -3.17 -26.17 5.88
CA ALA A 200 -4.55 -26.61 5.70
C ALA A 200 -4.68 -27.76 4.67
N LEU A 201 -3.74 -27.84 3.72
CA LEU A 201 -3.61 -28.97 2.81
C LEU A 201 -2.96 -30.20 3.46
N LEU A 202 -1.94 -29.98 4.31
CA LEU A 202 -1.21 -31.06 4.99
C LEU A 202 -2.01 -31.77 6.08
N ARG A 203 -3.04 -31.12 6.66
CA ARG A 203 -3.95 -31.79 7.61
C ARG A 203 -4.93 -32.67 6.82
N PRO A 204 -4.84 -34.01 6.92
CA PRO A 204 -5.82 -34.88 6.30
C PRO A 204 -7.19 -34.53 6.89
N SER A 205 -8.21 -34.33 6.03
CA SER A 205 -9.59 -34.32 6.52
C SER A 205 -9.84 -35.67 7.19
N ALA A 206 -9.89 -35.67 8.52
CA ALA A 206 -10.50 -36.77 9.24
C ALA A 206 -11.98 -36.79 8.84
N GLY A 207 -12.37 -37.82 8.08
CA GLY A 207 -13.78 -38.15 7.83
C GLY A 207 -14.46 -37.35 6.73
N GLY A 208 -14.58 -37.97 5.56
CA GLY A 208 -15.60 -37.65 4.57
C GLY A 208 -16.28 -38.96 4.13
N GLY A 209 -16.69 -39.76 5.11
CA GLY A 209 -17.61 -40.87 4.92
C GLY A 209 -19.03 -40.40 5.20
N ASN A 210 -19.91 -40.73 4.25
CA ASN A 210 -21.37 -40.69 4.27
C ASN A 210 -22.08 -39.36 4.47
N GLY A 211 -22.92 -39.04 3.48
CA GLY A 211 -23.98 -38.07 3.61
C GLY A 211 -25.09 -38.56 4.52
N THR A 212 -25.66 -37.60 5.24
CA THR A 212 -27.08 -37.55 5.59
C THR A 212 -27.38 -36.07 5.80
N GLY A 213 -28.30 -35.54 4.99
CA GLY A 213 -28.82 -34.20 5.20
C GLY A 213 -29.66 -34.15 6.48
N THR A 214 -29.62 -33.01 7.15
CA THR A 214 -30.77 -32.50 7.91
C THR A 214 -30.55 -30.99 8.04
N GLY A 215 -31.51 -30.22 7.54
CA GLY A 215 -31.51 -28.77 7.66
C GLY A 215 -31.94 -28.33 9.05
N GLU A 216 -31.48 -27.14 9.42
CA GLU A 216 -32.00 -26.15 10.38
C GLU A 216 -31.03 -24.95 10.21
N GLY A 217 -31.39 -23.72 9.90
CA GLY A 217 -32.58 -22.96 10.29
C GLY A 217 -32.21 -21.99 11.42
N GLY A 218 -32.03 -20.69 11.11
CA GLY A 218 -32.31 -19.62 12.08
C GLY A 218 -31.16 -18.85 12.75
N HIS A 219 -30.94 -17.63 12.24
CA HIS A 219 -30.87 -16.34 12.96
C HIS A 219 -30.33 -16.23 14.39
N ALA A 220 -29.37 -15.31 14.59
CA ALA A 220 -29.59 -14.01 15.25
C ALA A 220 -28.44 -13.04 14.90
#